data_AF-A0A1V4S297-F1
#
_entry.id   AF-A0A1V4S297-F1
#
_cell.length_a   1.000
_cell.length_b   1.000
_cell.length_c   1.000
_cell.angle_alpha   90.00
_cell.angle_beta   90.00
_cell.angle_gamma   90.00
#
_symmetry.space_group_name_H-M   'P 1'
#
loop_
_entity.id
_entity.type
_entity.pdbx_description
1 polymer ?
#
loop_
_entity_poly.entity_id
_entity_poly.type
_entity_poly.pdbx_seq_one_letter_code
_entity_poly.pdbx_strand_id
1 'polypeptide(L)'
;MIVQKDDFYILRIMGEVDRDGSRTQRELSARLNISLGLVNTFMKRLVNKGYFKVKTLPRNRLKYFLTPKGLTQKSRLTIEYLKYSAHFYKEVKMLLLEKFKILEKQGVRRVLFWGTGEVAELAYLYLQQTGVQLGGIVDEQGNG
;
A
#
# COMPACT_ATOMS: atom_id res chain seq x y z
N MET A 1 -15.98 3.64 3.66
CA MET A 1 -15.50 2.38 4.29
C MET A 1 -13.99 2.47 4.39
N ILE A 2 -13.47 2.68 5.60
CA ILE A 2 -12.04 2.80 5.86
C ILE A 2 -11.48 1.38 5.85
N VAL A 3 -10.57 1.06 4.92
CA VAL A 3 -9.80 -0.18 5.02
C VAL A 3 -8.98 -0.07 6.30
N GLN A 4 -9.23 -0.93 7.27
CA GLN A 4 -8.48 -0.89 8.53
C GLN A 4 -7.01 -1.24 8.24
N LYS A 5 -6.08 -0.61 8.94
CA LYS A 5 -4.63 -0.86 8.78
C LYS A 5 -4.30 -2.36 8.89
N ASP A 6 -5.02 -3.08 9.73
CA ASP A 6 -4.97 -4.54 9.87
C ASP A 6 -5.32 -5.30 8.58
N ASP A 7 -6.34 -4.88 7.85
CA ASP A 7 -6.81 -5.54 6.62
C ASP A 7 -5.77 -5.46 5.51
N PHE A 8 -5.03 -4.35 5.42
CA PHE A 8 -3.91 -4.22 4.49
C PHE A 8 -2.77 -5.20 4.85
N TYR A 9 -2.40 -5.30 6.13
CA TYR A 9 -1.38 -6.26 6.55
C TYR A 9 -1.82 -7.71 6.32
N ILE A 10 -3.09 -8.03 6.60
CA ILE A 10 -3.67 -9.34 6.32
C ILE A 10 -3.61 -9.65 4.82
N LEU A 11 -4.04 -8.72 3.96
CA LEU A 11 -3.98 -8.91 2.51
C LEU A 11 -2.55 -9.19 2.04
N ARG A 12 -1.56 -8.44 2.55
CA ARG A 12 -0.15 -8.66 2.20
C ARG A 12 0.38 -10.01 2.71
N ILE A 13 0.04 -10.42 3.95
CA ILE A 13 0.40 -11.74 4.48
C ILE A 13 -0.20 -12.86 3.62
N MET A 14 -1.49 -12.75 3.26
CA MET A 14 -2.13 -13.72 2.36
C MET A 14 -1.46 -13.74 0.99
N GLY A 15 -1.00 -12.59 0.48
CA GLY A 15 -0.18 -12.48 -0.71
C GLY A 15 1.18 -13.20 -0.62
N GLU A 16 1.91 -13.02 0.48
CA GLU A 16 3.20 -13.69 0.70
C GLU A 16 3.06 -15.20 0.82
N VAL A 17 2.03 -15.68 1.55
CA VAL A 17 1.77 -17.12 1.73
C VAL A 17 1.31 -17.78 0.43
N ASP A 18 0.52 -17.08 -0.39
CA ASP A 18 0.13 -17.58 -1.72
C ASP A 18 1.35 -17.76 -2.64
N ARG A 19 2.31 -16.84 -2.57
CA ARG A 19 3.56 -16.92 -3.34
C ARG A 19 4.50 -18.01 -2.83
N ASP A 20 4.71 -18.08 -1.53
CA ASP A 20 5.50 -19.12 -0.89
C ASP A 20 5.09 -19.28 0.58
N GLY A 21 4.32 -20.33 0.84
CA GLY A 21 3.84 -20.67 2.18
C GLY A 21 4.89 -21.28 3.11
N SER A 22 6.14 -21.48 2.66
CA SER A 22 7.23 -21.99 3.51
C SER A 22 7.97 -20.90 4.28
N ARG A 23 7.69 -19.62 3.99
CA ARG A 23 8.27 -18.48 4.69
C ARG A 23 7.99 -18.52 6.18
N THR A 24 9.04 -18.31 6.97
CA THR A 24 8.95 -18.15 8.40
C THR A 24 8.29 -16.82 8.76
N GLN A 25 7.74 -16.74 9.98
CA GLN A 25 7.14 -15.50 10.46
C GLN A 25 8.17 -14.34 10.56
N ARG A 26 9.46 -14.67 10.77
CA ARG A 26 10.56 -13.68 10.77
C ARG A 26 10.84 -13.14 9.37
N GLU A 27 10.84 -14.00 8.36
CA GLU A 27 10.98 -13.56 6.96
C GLU A 27 9.79 -12.70 6.52
N LEU A 28 8.57 -13.08 6.92
CA LEU A 28 7.36 -12.27 6.68
C LEU A 28 7.46 -10.90 7.37
N SER A 29 7.93 -10.86 8.62
CA SER A 29 8.15 -9.62 9.37
C SER A 29 9.10 -8.68 8.64
N ALA A 30 10.26 -9.19 8.20
CA ALA A 30 11.26 -8.41 7.48
C ALA A 30 10.73 -7.89 6.13
N ARG A 31 10.10 -8.76 5.33
CA ARG A 31 9.56 -8.40 4.01
C ARG A 31 8.42 -7.39 4.09
N LEU A 32 7.55 -7.52 5.10
CA LEU A 32 6.39 -6.67 5.25
C LEU A 32 6.69 -5.42 6.10
N ASN A 33 7.88 -5.29 6.66
CA ASN A 33 8.26 -4.22 7.58
C ASN A 33 7.22 -4.06 8.72
N ILE A 34 6.88 -5.17 9.37
CA ILE A 34 6.00 -5.21 10.55
C ILE A 34 6.62 -6.11 11.62
N SER A 35 6.22 -5.93 12.88
CA SER A 35 6.78 -6.71 13.97
C SER A 35 6.44 -8.20 13.87
N LEU A 36 7.35 -9.05 14.34
CA LEU A 36 7.13 -10.50 14.43
C LEU A 36 5.86 -10.84 15.24
N GLY A 37 5.57 -10.08 16.29
CA GLY A 37 4.37 -10.25 17.11
C GLY A 37 3.07 -10.01 16.32
N LEU A 38 3.04 -9.00 15.45
CA LEU A 38 1.90 -8.74 14.57
C LEU A 38 1.73 -9.87 13.55
N VAL A 39 2.83 -10.31 12.92
CA VAL A 39 2.78 -11.47 12.00
C VAL A 39 2.20 -12.68 12.71
N ASN A 40 2.73 -13.06 13.88
CA ASN A 40 2.23 -14.21 14.65
C ASN A 40 0.74 -14.08 14.97
N THR A 41 0.30 -12.90 15.41
CA THR A 41 -1.10 -12.59 15.72
C THR A 41 -1.99 -12.78 14.50
N PHE A 42 -1.60 -12.23 13.35
CA PHE A 42 -2.36 -12.38 12.11
C PHE A 42 -2.36 -13.83 11.63
N MET A 43 -1.22 -14.53 11.64
CA MET A 43 -1.15 -15.93 11.24
C MET A 43 -2.09 -16.81 12.08
N LYS A 44 -2.07 -16.67 13.41
CA LYS A 44 -3.00 -17.37 14.31
C LYS A 44 -4.45 -17.04 14.00
N ARG A 45 -4.77 -15.75 13.83
CA ARG A 45 -6.12 -15.28 13.48
C ARG A 45 -6.61 -15.88 12.15
N LEU A 46 -5.75 -15.93 11.13
CA LEU A 46 -6.08 -16.45 9.79
C LEU A 46 -6.26 -17.98 9.79
N VAL A 47 -5.48 -18.70 10.58
CA VAL A 47 -5.67 -20.14 10.83
C VAL A 47 -7.00 -20.38 11.54
N ASN A 48 -7.28 -19.66 12.63
CA ASN A 48 -8.53 -19.81 13.40
C ASN A 48 -9.78 -19.49 12.58
N LYS A 49 -9.70 -18.55 11.63
CA LYS A 49 -10.80 -18.23 10.70
C LYS A 49 -10.98 -19.28 9.58
N GLY A 50 -10.07 -20.25 9.47
CA GLY A 50 -10.06 -21.27 8.43
C GLY A 50 -9.57 -20.77 7.07
N TYR A 51 -8.85 -19.65 7.04
CA TYR A 51 -8.29 -19.09 5.80
C TYR A 51 -6.95 -19.73 5.44
N PHE A 52 -6.20 -20.19 6.45
CA PHE A 52 -4.97 -20.95 6.27
C PHE A 52 -5.09 -22.37 6.81
N LYS A 53 -4.49 -23.31 6.08
CA LYS A 53 -4.17 -24.66 6.54
C LYS A 53 -2.67 -24.73 6.84
N VAL A 54 -2.29 -25.38 7.94
CA VAL A 54 -0.89 -25.54 8.36
C VAL A 54 -0.46 -27.00 8.16
N LYS A 55 0.74 -27.20 7.61
CA LYS A 55 1.41 -28.50 7.52
C LYS A 55 2.79 -28.41 8.14
N THR A 56 3.13 -29.37 9.00
CA THR A 56 4.50 -29.52 9.51
C THR A 56 5.35 -30.24 8.48
N LEU A 57 6.52 -29.68 8.19
CA LEU A 57 7.55 -30.23 7.32
C LEU A 57 8.71 -30.81 8.15
N PRO A 58 9.57 -31.68 7.57
CA PRO A 58 10.78 -32.16 8.22
C PRO A 58 11.63 -31.01 8.77
N ARG A 59 12.34 -31.29 9.87
CA ARG A 59 13.09 -30.31 10.67
C ARG A 59 12.21 -29.27 11.38
N ASN A 60 10.99 -29.65 11.77
CA ASN A 60 10.03 -28.81 12.53
C ASN A 60 9.71 -27.46 11.86
N ARG A 61 9.71 -27.41 10.53
CA ARG A 61 9.33 -26.21 9.77
C ARG A 61 7.83 -26.22 9.49
N LEU A 62 7.20 -25.05 9.47
CA LEU A 62 5.78 -24.92 9.13
C LEU A 62 5.62 -24.48 7.67
N LYS A 63 4.61 -25.03 7.00
CA LYS A 63 4.14 -24.57 5.69
C LYS A 63 2.67 -24.21 5.76
N TYR A 64 2.35 -23.01 5.34
CA TYR A 64 0.99 -22.48 5.28
C TYR A 64 0.43 -22.59 3.87
N PHE A 65 -0.88 -22.81 3.77
CA PHE A 65 -1.60 -22.87 2.50
C PHE A 65 -2.89 -22.09 2.62
N LEU A 66 -3.23 -21.30 1.59
CA LEU A 66 -4.56 -20.72 1.48
C LEU A 66 -5.58 -21.84 1.26
N THR A 67 -6.66 -21.79 2.02
CA THR A 67 -7.85 -22.61 1.75
C THR A 67 -8.71 -21.93 0.68
N PRO A 68 -9.69 -22.63 0.07
CA PRO A 68 -10.66 -21.97 -0.80
C PRO A 68 -11.35 -20.77 -0.13
N LYS A 69 -11.71 -20.90 1.16
CA LYS A 69 -12.25 -19.80 1.97
C LYS A 69 -11.25 -18.64 2.10
N GLY A 70 -9.97 -18.95 2.27
CA GLY A 70 -8.89 -17.96 2.30
C GLY A 70 -8.72 -17.23 0.98
N LEU A 71 -8.77 -17.93 -0.15
CA LEU A 71 -8.70 -17.32 -1.49
C LEU A 71 -9.85 -16.33 -1.69
N THR A 72 -11.09 -16.72 -1.37
CA THR A 72 -12.25 -15.81 -1.43
C THR A 72 -12.05 -14.54 -0.60
N GLN A 73 -11.48 -14.66 0.59
CA GLN A 73 -11.21 -13.50 1.46
C GLN A 73 -10.08 -12.63 0.94
N LYS A 74 -9.01 -13.22 0.41
CA LYS A 74 -7.95 -12.47 -0.26
C LYS A 74 -8.52 -11.66 -1.43
N SER A 75 -9.38 -12.26 -2.25
CA SER A 75 -10.06 -11.55 -3.35
C SER A 75 -10.94 -10.40 -2.85
N ARG A 76 -11.74 -10.62 -1.80
CA ARG A 76 -12.56 -9.57 -1.19
C ARG A 76 -11.72 -8.39 -0.71
N LEU A 77 -10.66 -8.67 0.08
CA LEU A 77 -9.75 -7.65 0.59
C LEU A 77 -9.02 -6.91 -0.55
N THR A 78 -8.66 -7.61 -1.63
CA THR A 78 -8.06 -7.00 -2.81
C THR A 78 -9.01 -5.99 -3.45
N ILE A 79 -10.28 -6.36 -3.65
CA ILE A 79 -11.30 -5.47 -4.22
C ILE A 79 -11.54 -4.25 -3.31
N GLU A 80 -11.62 -4.46 -2.00
CA GLU A 80 -11.79 -3.38 -1.03
C GLU A 80 -10.60 -2.41 -1.04
N TYR A 81 -9.38 -2.93 -1.09
CA TYR A 81 -8.17 -2.14 -1.23
C TYR A 81 -8.18 -1.33 -2.53
N LEU A 82 -8.51 -1.94 -3.68
CA LEU A 82 -8.58 -1.21 -4.95
C LEU A 82 -9.62 -0.09 -4.93
N LYS A 83 -10.80 -0.32 -4.33
CA LYS A 83 -11.83 0.72 -4.15
C LYS A 83 -11.32 1.86 -3.28
N TYR A 84 -10.65 1.53 -2.18
CA TYR A 84 -10.04 2.53 -1.30
C TYR A 84 -8.96 3.33 -2.01
N SER A 85 -8.02 2.68 -2.68
CA SER A 85 -6.96 3.35 -3.44
C SER A 85 -7.53 4.27 -4.51
N ALA A 86 -8.53 3.81 -5.28
CA ALA A 86 -9.18 4.65 -6.28
C ALA A 86 -9.87 5.88 -5.67
N HIS A 87 -10.46 5.76 -4.49
CA HIS A 87 -11.05 6.88 -3.77
C HIS A 87 -9.98 7.86 -3.28
N PHE A 88 -8.91 7.34 -2.65
CA PHE A 88 -7.77 8.13 -2.19
C PHE A 88 -7.14 8.93 -3.34
N TYR A 89 -6.95 8.31 -4.52
CA TYR A 89 -6.44 9.02 -5.70
C TYR A 89 -7.35 10.17 -6.15
N LYS A 90 -8.68 10.01 -6.03
CA LYS A 90 -9.63 11.11 -6.31
C LYS A 90 -9.49 12.24 -5.28
N GLU A 91 -9.31 11.92 -4.01
CA GLU A 91 -9.09 12.93 -2.95
C GLU A 91 -7.79 13.71 -3.19
N VAL A 92 -6.69 13.01 -3.47
CA VAL A 92 -5.39 13.62 -3.80
C VAL A 92 -5.53 14.54 -5.00
N LYS A 93 -6.21 14.11 -6.07
CA LYS A 93 -6.50 14.96 -7.23
C LYS A 93 -7.23 16.25 -6.82
N MET A 94 -8.31 16.13 -6.06
CA MET A 94 -9.10 17.30 -5.65
C MET A 94 -8.28 18.28 -4.82
N LEU A 95 -7.48 17.77 -3.89
CA LEU A 95 -6.57 18.58 -3.07
C LEU A 95 -5.53 19.31 -3.93
N LEU A 96 -4.89 18.62 -4.88
CA LEU A 96 -3.89 19.21 -5.76
C LEU A 96 -4.48 20.35 -6.60
N LEU A 97 -5.64 20.12 -7.23
CA LEU A 97 -6.33 21.12 -8.03
C LEU A 97 -6.74 22.35 -7.20
N GLU A 98 -7.23 22.13 -5.97
CA GLU A 98 -7.56 23.22 -5.05
C GLU A 98 -6.31 24.05 -4.72
N LYS A 99 -5.18 23.41 -4.39
CA LYS A 99 -3.92 24.09 -4.08
C LYS A 99 -3.38 24.88 -5.26
N PHE A 100 -3.38 24.33 -6.45
CA PHE A 100 -2.92 25.06 -7.64
C PHE A 100 -3.81 26.26 -7.97
N LYS A 101 -5.14 26.13 -7.81
CA LYS A 101 -6.06 27.25 -7.98
C LYS A 101 -5.81 28.37 -6.96
N ILE A 102 -5.46 28.03 -5.72
CA ILE A 102 -5.07 29.03 -4.72
C ILE A 102 -3.78 29.74 -5.12
N LEU A 103 -2.76 28.99 -5.56
CA LEU A 103 -1.48 29.54 -6.01
C LEU A 103 -1.65 30.48 -7.21
N GLU A 104 -2.48 30.09 -8.18
CA GLU A 104 -2.80 30.91 -9.34
C GLU A 104 -3.49 32.23 -8.94
N LYS A 105 -4.47 32.17 -8.02
CA LYS A 105 -5.11 33.37 -7.46
C LYS A 105 -4.15 34.28 -6.69
N GLN A 106 -3.11 33.71 -6.11
CA GLN A 106 -2.05 34.47 -5.44
C GLN A 106 -1.00 35.03 -6.42
N GLY A 107 -1.17 34.80 -7.72
CA GLY A 107 -0.24 35.26 -8.75
C GLY A 107 1.05 34.45 -8.84
N VAL A 108 1.12 33.28 -8.19
CA VAL A 108 2.27 32.39 -8.27
C VAL A 108 2.30 31.76 -9.66
N ARG A 109 3.43 31.93 -10.37
CA ARG A 109 3.62 31.41 -11.74
C ARG A 109 4.55 30.21 -11.83
N ARG A 110 5.34 29.96 -10.78
CA ARG A 110 6.35 28.90 -10.80
C ARG A 110 6.45 28.23 -9.43
N VAL A 111 6.44 26.91 -9.39
CA VAL A 111 6.55 26.10 -8.17
C VAL A 111 7.67 25.08 -8.28
N LEU A 112 8.25 24.68 -7.15
CA LEU A 112 9.17 23.56 -7.06
C LEU A 112 8.46 22.39 -6.38
N PHE A 113 8.71 21.18 -6.84
CA PHE A 113 8.27 19.97 -6.13
C PHE A 113 9.40 19.44 -5.27
N TRP A 114 9.04 18.99 -4.08
CA TRP A 114 9.94 18.27 -3.19
C TRP A 114 9.56 16.79 -3.18
N GLY A 115 10.43 15.94 -3.69
CA GLY A 115 10.26 14.50 -3.86
C GLY A 115 9.83 14.08 -5.26
N THR A 116 10.12 12.81 -5.58
CA THR A 116 9.95 12.18 -6.91
C THR A 116 8.91 11.05 -6.93
N GLY A 117 8.06 10.96 -5.89
CA GLY A 117 7.08 9.87 -5.76
C GLY A 117 5.80 10.02 -6.60
N GLU A 118 4.90 9.03 -6.50
CA GLU A 118 3.63 8.97 -7.24
C GLU A 118 2.77 10.25 -7.11
N VAL A 119 2.79 10.89 -5.94
CA VAL A 119 2.06 12.15 -5.71
C VAL A 119 2.68 13.31 -6.49
N ALA A 120 4.01 13.34 -6.63
CA ALA A 120 4.71 14.38 -7.42
C ALA A 120 4.41 14.23 -8.91
N GLU A 121 4.35 13.00 -9.42
CA GLU A 121 3.94 12.72 -10.80
C GLU A 121 2.49 13.19 -11.07
N LEU A 122 1.57 12.86 -10.15
CA LEU A 122 0.19 13.32 -10.24
C LEU A 122 0.08 14.84 -10.13
N ALA A 123 0.81 15.45 -9.21
CA ALA A 123 0.90 16.89 -9.07
C ALA A 123 1.37 17.52 -10.38
N TYR A 124 2.36 16.93 -11.05
CA TYR A 124 2.87 17.45 -12.32
C TYR A 124 1.81 17.37 -13.40
N LEU A 125 1.14 16.22 -13.54
CA LEU A 125 0.06 16.03 -14.51
C LEU A 125 -1.08 17.05 -14.35
N TYR A 126 -1.46 17.37 -13.11
CA TYR A 126 -2.53 18.35 -12.86
C TYR A 126 -2.05 19.80 -12.92
N LEU A 127 -0.77 20.07 -12.64
CA LEU A 127 -0.18 21.40 -12.77
C LEU A 127 -0.25 21.89 -14.22
N GLN A 128 -0.09 20.99 -15.21
CA GLN A 128 -0.24 21.28 -16.64
C GLN A 128 -1.62 21.81 -17.04
N GLN A 129 -2.64 21.65 -16.18
CA GLN A 129 -4.00 22.14 -16.42
C GLN A 129 -4.21 23.56 -15.85
N THR A 130 -3.14 24.22 -15.38
CA THR A 130 -3.17 25.54 -14.73
C THR A 130 -2.16 26.49 -15.35
N GLY A 131 -2.23 27.78 -15.05
CA GLY A 131 -1.20 28.75 -15.46
C GLY A 131 0.13 28.66 -14.70
N VAL A 132 0.25 27.74 -13.72
CA VAL A 132 1.44 27.59 -12.87
C VAL A 132 2.43 26.61 -13.51
N GLN A 133 3.71 26.98 -13.58
CA GLN A 133 4.76 26.16 -14.20
C GLN A 133 5.61 25.41 -13.17
N LEU A 134 6.04 24.19 -13.51
CA LEU A 134 7.04 23.49 -12.72
C LEU A 134 8.41 24.12 -12.97
N GLY A 135 9.06 24.59 -11.91
CA GLY A 135 10.40 25.15 -11.98
C GLY A 135 11.53 24.14 -11.83
N GLY A 136 11.24 22.97 -11.25
CA GLY A 136 12.19 21.92 -10.96
C GLY A 136 11.64 20.97 -9.89
N ILE A 137 12.32 19.84 -9.73
CA ILE A 137 12.05 18.85 -8.69
C ILE A 137 13.31 18.78 -7.83
N VAL A 138 13.13 18.77 -6.51
CA VAL A 138 14.19 18.64 -5.53
C VAL A 138 13.98 17.31 -4.82
N ASP A 139 15.00 16.45 -4.80
CA ASP A 139 14.98 15.17 -4.08
C ASP A 139 16.01 15.18 -2.93
N GLU A 140 15.76 14.39 -1.88
CA GLU A 140 16.63 14.30 -0.70
C GLU A 140 18.05 13.79 -1.04
N GLN A 141 18.24 13.19 -2.22
CA GLN A 141 19.55 12.75 -2.71
C GLN A 141 20.33 13.82 -3.48
N GLY A 142 19.81 15.04 -3.63
CA GLY A 142 20.56 16.15 -4.24
C GLY A 142 20.83 16.04 -5.74
N ASN A 143 20.23 15.06 -6.43
CA ASN A 143 20.26 14.99 -7.88
C ASN A 143 18.99 15.67 -8.41
N GLY A 144 19.14 16.96 -8.75
CA GLY A 144 18.15 17.75 -9.49
C GLY A 144 18.14 17.43 -10.97
#